data_AF-A0A9Q9W2K6-F1
#
_entry.id   AF-A0A9Q9W2K6-F1
#
_cell.length_a   1.000
_cell.length_b   1.000
_cell.length_c   1.000
_cell.angle_alpha   90.00
_cell.angle_beta   90.00
_cell.angle_gamma   90.00
#
_symmetry.space_group_name_H-M   'P 1'
#
loop_
_entity.id
_entity.type
_entity.pdbx_description
1 polymer ?
#
loop_
_entity_poly.entity_id
_entity_poly.type
_entity_poly.pdbx_seq_one_letter_code
_entity_poly.pdbx_strand_id
1 'polypeptide(L)'
;MNYDSTDAFFESIGINQALFEKVYTKCSKKKTVVLKRNPKDIWVNQYNKHLLRAWQGNMDIQYVTDAYSVVVYIISYITKAEQEMGLLLQRAQYEAMNGNLEARSSLKMLGSVYLHNRKVSAQEAVYRLTGMHLKECSRKVQFIPVGLNPVKMSLPLRVIKNKVDQSGEETSFWMTSLVDRYKNRPNTEEFEIQCLASFCSENRMLSKSEVSSQKKSSEDKVIKLNNDCGYMMKRTRTEPAVVRYPGFSSKKDPEKYFHSLLQLFLPHYEDCQLKPQSFSTYEDFYNNGAVKCGRDVTQVKCIVDANRALFEKESYKIDRAQQLLEQGVDLEDAWAALCPETEKERHECIELRKSNPIPDEDDSECSIPDLVVNPRTPYSIETNHTGMSR
;
A
#
# COMPACT_ATOMS: atom_id res chain seq x y z
N MET A 1 -8.70 -40.05 28.06
CA MET A 1 -7.64 -40.43 29.03
C MET A 1 -7.39 -39.24 29.93
N ASN A 2 -7.55 -39.36 31.25
CA ASN A 2 -7.32 -38.26 32.19
C ASN A 2 -5.92 -38.43 32.80
N TYR A 3 -4.96 -37.65 32.32
CA TYR A 3 -3.63 -37.53 32.94
C TYR A 3 -3.51 -36.13 33.52
N ASP A 4 -3.06 -36.01 34.77
CA ASP A 4 -2.98 -34.72 35.46
C ASP A 4 -1.76 -33.89 35.06
N SER A 5 -0.72 -34.54 34.53
CA SER A 5 0.52 -33.93 34.05
C SER A 5 0.97 -34.52 32.71
N THR A 6 1.74 -33.72 31.97
CA THR A 6 2.35 -34.14 30.70
C THR A 6 3.37 -35.24 30.91
N ASP A 7 4.08 -35.23 32.04
CA ASP A 7 5.07 -36.26 32.39
C ASP A 7 4.40 -37.63 32.62
N ALA A 8 3.28 -37.68 33.36
CA ALA A 8 2.52 -38.91 33.57
C ALA A 8 1.94 -39.47 32.26
N PHE A 9 1.55 -38.58 31.34
CA PHE A 9 1.13 -38.97 29.99
C PHE A 9 2.29 -39.52 29.17
N PHE A 10 3.48 -38.94 29.26
CA PHE A 10 4.65 -39.42 28.54
C PHE A 10 5.17 -40.76 29.08
N GLU A 11 5.13 -40.95 30.39
CA GLU A 11 5.46 -42.23 31.03
C GLU A 11 4.53 -43.36 30.57
N SER A 12 3.22 -43.10 30.43
CA SER A 12 2.26 -44.13 30.03
C SER A 12 2.47 -44.65 28.60
N ILE A 13 3.08 -43.83 27.73
CA ILE A 13 3.43 -44.19 26.35
C ILE A 13 4.94 -44.51 26.18
N GLY A 14 5.70 -44.54 27.28
CA GLY A 14 7.11 -44.91 27.29
C GLY A 14 8.05 -43.87 26.66
N ILE A 15 7.68 -42.59 26.67
CA ILE A 15 8.52 -41.49 26.18
C ILE A 15 8.85 -40.50 27.29
N ASN A 16 9.73 -39.54 27.00
CA ASN A 16 9.97 -38.38 27.86
C ASN A 16 9.98 -37.09 27.05
N GLN A 17 9.94 -35.94 27.72
CA GLN A 17 9.89 -34.62 27.07
C GLN A 17 11.06 -34.40 26.10
N ALA A 18 12.27 -34.83 26.47
CA ALA A 18 13.46 -34.66 25.63
C ALA A 18 13.38 -35.47 24.32
N LEU A 19 12.83 -36.69 24.39
CA LEU A 19 12.62 -37.52 23.20
C LEU A 19 11.53 -36.91 22.31
N PHE A 20 10.43 -36.44 22.89
CA PHE A 20 9.37 -35.74 22.18
C PHE A 20 9.93 -34.52 21.43
N GLU A 21 10.65 -33.63 22.12
CA GLU A 21 11.25 -32.44 21.52
C GLU A 21 12.25 -32.77 20.40
N LYS A 22 13.07 -33.82 20.59
CA LYS A 22 14.04 -34.27 19.59
C LYS A 22 13.37 -34.82 18.34
N VAL A 23 12.31 -35.62 18.49
CA VAL A 23 11.54 -36.14 17.35
C VAL A 23 10.77 -35.01 16.67
N TYR A 24 10.11 -34.15 17.45
CA TYR A 24 9.35 -33.01 16.94
C TYR A 24 10.23 -32.05 16.13
N THR A 25 11.45 -31.78 16.61
CA THR A 25 12.43 -30.94 15.89
C THR A 25 12.88 -31.57 14.56
N LYS A 26 12.97 -32.90 14.50
CA LYS A 26 13.32 -33.61 13.25
C LYS A 26 12.16 -33.67 12.26
N CYS A 27 10.92 -33.77 12.75
CA CYS A 27 9.73 -33.82 11.92
C CYS A 27 9.27 -32.44 11.46
N SER A 28 9.50 -31.39 12.24
CA SER A 28 9.08 -30.04 11.90
C SER A 28 9.97 -29.42 10.83
N LYS A 29 9.36 -29.02 9.71
CA LYS A 29 10.04 -28.27 8.64
C LYS A 29 10.26 -26.79 8.98
N LYS A 30 9.57 -26.26 10.00
CA LYS A 30 9.55 -24.83 10.37
C LYS A 30 9.80 -24.64 11.88
N LYS A 31 10.25 -23.45 12.27
CA LYS A 31 10.36 -23.08 13.69
C LYS A 31 8.95 -22.89 14.26
N THR A 32 8.52 -23.82 15.11
CA THR A 32 7.24 -23.79 15.81
C THR A 32 7.46 -23.64 17.31
N VAL A 33 6.55 -22.93 17.98
CA VAL A 33 6.60 -22.74 19.44
C VAL A 33 5.72 -23.80 20.08
N VAL A 34 6.32 -24.69 20.86
CA VAL A 34 5.60 -25.66 21.69
C VAL A 34 5.39 -25.06 23.08
N LEU A 35 4.14 -24.81 23.44
CA LEU A 35 3.80 -24.27 24.75
C LEU A 35 3.76 -25.38 25.80
N LYS A 36 4.25 -25.07 27.01
CA LYS A 36 4.13 -25.96 28.16
C LYS A 36 2.66 -26.04 28.59
N ARG A 37 2.01 -27.16 28.31
CA ARG A 37 0.60 -27.44 28.67
C ARG A 37 0.49 -28.79 29.36
N ASN A 38 -0.44 -28.91 30.31
CA ASN A 38 -0.85 -30.21 30.83
C ASN A 38 -2.04 -30.75 30.02
N PRO A 39 -2.31 -32.06 30.05
CA PRO A 39 -3.44 -32.65 29.33
C PRO A 39 -4.80 -32.04 29.70
N LYS A 40 -4.97 -31.57 30.94
CA LYS A 40 -6.17 -30.87 31.40
C LYS A 40 -6.38 -29.48 30.77
N ASP A 41 -5.32 -28.87 30.23
CA ASP A 41 -5.34 -27.53 29.67
C ASP A 41 -5.71 -27.54 28.17
N ILE A 42 -6.18 -28.67 27.63
CA ILE A 42 -6.44 -28.87 26.20
C ILE A 42 -7.47 -27.90 25.63
N TRP A 43 -8.46 -27.51 26.45
CA TRP A 43 -9.55 -26.58 26.08
C TRP A 43 -9.26 -25.12 26.44
N VAL A 44 -8.02 -24.80 26.80
CA VAL A 44 -7.60 -23.44 27.14
C VAL A 44 -6.86 -22.83 25.97
N ASN A 45 -7.46 -21.82 25.35
CA ASN A 45 -6.85 -21.05 24.27
C ASN A 45 -5.63 -20.28 24.78
N GLN A 46 -4.76 -19.85 23.87
CA GLN A 46 -3.57 -19.12 24.25
C GLN A 46 -3.95 -17.71 24.71
N TYR A 47 -3.60 -17.34 25.93
CA TYR A 47 -3.95 -16.04 26.50
C TYR A 47 -2.75 -15.37 27.16
N ASN A 48 -2.81 -14.04 27.24
CA ASN A 48 -1.91 -13.26 28.08
C ASN A 48 -2.61 -12.97 29.41
N LYS A 49 -2.01 -13.38 30.53
CA LYS A 49 -2.60 -13.24 31.87
C LYS A 49 -2.97 -11.79 32.23
N HIS A 50 -2.19 -10.81 31.78
CA HIS A 50 -2.46 -9.40 32.06
C HIS A 50 -3.58 -8.88 31.17
N LEU A 51 -3.59 -9.24 29.88
CA LEU A 51 -4.65 -8.86 28.96
C LEU A 51 -5.99 -9.51 29.33
N LEU A 52 -5.99 -10.78 29.73
CA LEU A 52 -7.22 -11.45 30.17
C LEU A 52 -7.84 -10.75 31.39
N ARG A 53 -7.02 -10.27 32.33
CA ARG A 53 -7.49 -9.47 33.48
C ARG A 53 -8.07 -8.12 33.07
N ALA A 54 -7.48 -7.46 32.08
CA ALA A 54 -7.90 -6.14 31.64
C ALA A 54 -9.11 -6.18 30.68
N TRP A 55 -9.14 -7.16 29.77
CA TRP A 55 -10.11 -7.30 28.69
C TRP A 55 -11.32 -8.16 29.07
N GLN A 56 -11.13 -9.13 29.98
CA GLN A 56 -12.17 -10.07 30.43
C GLN A 56 -12.93 -10.78 29.29
N GLY A 57 -12.25 -11.05 28.17
CA GLY A 57 -12.81 -11.74 27.01
C GLY A 57 -11.93 -12.90 26.54
N ASN A 58 -12.49 -13.76 25.68
CA ASN A 58 -11.74 -14.86 25.09
C ASN A 58 -10.54 -14.33 24.29
N MET A 59 -9.44 -15.07 24.33
CA MET A 59 -8.19 -14.71 23.64
C MET A 59 -7.64 -15.94 22.93
N ASP A 60 -7.13 -15.76 21.72
CA ASP A 60 -6.32 -16.75 21.02
C ASP A 60 -5.06 -16.07 20.46
N ILE A 61 -4.02 -15.99 21.30
CA ILE A 61 -2.78 -15.27 21.01
C ILE A 61 -1.69 -16.26 20.63
N GLN A 62 -1.10 -16.12 19.45
CA GLN A 62 -0.02 -17.01 19.01
C GLN A 62 1.30 -16.28 18.83
N TYR A 63 2.40 -16.97 19.15
CA TYR A 63 3.73 -16.41 18.95
C TYR A 63 4.12 -16.45 17.47
N VAL A 64 4.41 -15.29 16.90
CA VAL A 64 4.79 -15.16 15.50
C VAL A 64 6.27 -15.53 15.34
N THR A 65 6.55 -16.56 14.53
CA THR A 65 7.92 -16.97 14.18
C THR A 65 8.37 -16.50 12.80
N ASP A 66 7.44 -16.05 11.95
CA ASP A 66 7.69 -15.60 10.58
C ASP A 66 6.84 -14.39 10.22
N ALA A 67 7.48 -13.32 9.73
CA ALA A 67 6.81 -12.09 9.32
C ALA A 67 5.89 -12.31 8.10
N TYR A 68 6.23 -13.25 7.22
CA TYR A 68 5.39 -13.55 6.06
C TYR A 68 4.05 -14.16 6.49
N SER A 69 4.05 -15.09 7.45
CA SER A 69 2.83 -15.67 8.00
C SER A 69 1.88 -14.61 8.57
N VAL A 70 2.41 -13.54 9.17
CA VAL A 70 1.59 -12.39 9.62
C VAL A 70 0.97 -11.66 8.44
N VAL A 71 1.74 -11.41 7.38
CA VAL A 71 1.25 -10.71 6.19
C VAL A 71 0.12 -11.52 5.54
N VAL A 72 0.31 -12.83 5.37
CA VAL A 72 -0.73 -13.73 4.84
C VAL A 72 -1.96 -13.71 5.74
N TYR A 73 -1.81 -13.88 7.04
CA TYR A 73 -2.91 -13.85 7.99
C TYR A 73 -3.73 -12.54 7.90
N ILE A 74 -3.05 -11.39 7.93
CA ILE A 74 -3.70 -10.08 7.82
C ILE A 74 -4.44 -9.97 6.49
N ILE A 75 -3.80 -10.34 5.38
CA ILE A 75 -4.43 -10.28 4.06
C ILE A 75 -5.66 -11.19 4.02
N SER A 76 -5.55 -12.46 4.44
CA SER A 76 -6.66 -13.41 4.46
C SER A 76 -7.85 -12.90 5.27
N TYR A 77 -7.62 -12.23 6.40
CA TYR A 77 -8.70 -11.64 7.19
C TYR A 77 -9.32 -10.42 6.51
N ILE A 78 -8.51 -9.52 5.96
CA ILE A 78 -9.00 -8.34 5.22
C ILE A 78 -9.82 -8.78 4.01
N THR A 79 -9.35 -9.80 3.28
CA THR A 79 -9.99 -10.30 2.06
C THR A 79 -11.05 -11.36 2.34
N LYS A 80 -11.36 -11.71 3.60
CA LYS A 80 -12.32 -12.78 3.94
C LYS A 80 -13.70 -12.50 3.35
N ALA A 81 -14.16 -11.25 3.43
CA ALA A 81 -15.42 -10.81 2.83
C ALA A 81 -15.32 -10.62 1.30
N GLU A 82 -14.12 -10.63 0.73
CA GLU A 82 -13.88 -10.39 -0.70
C GLU A 82 -13.68 -11.68 -1.51
N GLN A 83 -13.62 -12.85 -0.88
CA GLN A 83 -13.40 -14.13 -1.59
C GLN A 83 -14.48 -14.43 -2.63
N GLU A 84 -15.76 -14.26 -2.27
CA GLU A 84 -16.89 -14.47 -3.20
C GLU A 84 -16.82 -13.49 -4.37
N MET A 85 -16.47 -12.23 -4.08
CA MET A 85 -16.28 -11.19 -5.09
C MET A 85 -15.12 -11.53 -6.04
N GLY A 86 -14.01 -12.04 -5.51
CA GLY A 86 -12.85 -12.42 -6.31
C GLY A 86 -13.18 -13.47 -7.37
N LEU A 87 -13.94 -14.51 -6.99
CA LEU A 87 -14.38 -15.55 -7.93
C LEU A 87 -15.29 -14.99 -9.03
N LEU A 88 -16.23 -14.12 -8.64
CA LEU A 88 -17.19 -13.51 -9.55
C LEU A 88 -16.50 -12.55 -10.53
N LEU A 89 -15.54 -11.73 -10.05
CA LEU A 89 -14.70 -10.89 -10.91
C LEU A 89 -13.81 -11.71 -11.85
N GLN A 90 -13.27 -12.83 -11.39
CA GLN A 90 -12.45 -13.70 -12.23
C GLN A 90 -13.28 -14.29 -13.38
N ARG A 91 -14.52 -14.71 -13.12
CA ARG A 91 -15.45 -15.17 -14.16
C ARG A 91 -15.78 -14.06 -15.16
N ALA A 92 -16.16 -12.88 -14.67
CA ALA A 92 -16.44 -11.73 -15.53
C ALA A 92 -15.22 -11.31 -16.37
N GLN A 93 -14.01 -11.44 -15.83
CA GLN A 93 -12.77 -11.23 -16.58
C GLN A 93 -12.60 -12.26 -17.70
N TYR A 94 -12.79 -13.55 -17.41
CA TYR A 94 -12.73 -14.60 -18.43
C TYR A 94 -13.77 -14.41 -19.53
N GLU A 95 -15.01 -14.05 -19.18
CA GLU A 95 -16.07 -13.74 -20.14
C GLU A 95 -15.71 -12.54 -21.03
N ALA A 96 -15.17 -11.46 -20.43
CA ALA A 96 -14.74 -10.28 -21.18
C ALA A 96 -13.56 -10.58 -22.12
N MET A 97 -12.64 -11.45 -21.72
CA MET A 97 -11.51 -11.91 -22.55
C MET A 97 -11.98 -12.80 -23.70
N ASN A 98 -12.89 -13.74 -23.44
CA ASN A 98 -13.45 -14.62 -24.46
C ASN A 98 -14.33 -13.87 -25.48
N GLY A 99 -14.99 -12.78 -25.05
CA GLY A 99 -15.78 -11.91 -25.90
C GLY A 99 -14.96 -10.97 -26.81
N ASN A 100 -13.62 -11.00 -26.75
CA ASN A 100 -12.72 -10.08 -27.47
C ASN A 100 -13.10 -8.60 -27.28
N LEU A 101 -13.58 -8.23 -26.08
CA LEU A 101 -13.97 -6.86 -25.80
C LEU A 101 -12.75 -5.94 -25.74
N GLU A 102 -12.90 -4.70 -26.21
CA GLU A 102 -11.91 -3.66 -26.02
C GLU A 102 -11.66 -3.44 -24.51
N ALA A 103 -10.41 -3.18 -24.11
CA ALA A 103 -10.00 -3.06 -22.71
C ALA A 103 -10.88 -2.10 -21.88
N ARG A 104 -11.35 -0.99 -22.48
CA ARG A 104 -12.26 -0.05 -21.82
C ARG A 104 -13.62 -0.67 -21.52
N SER A 105 -14.17 -1.42 -22.47
CA SER A 105 -15.46 -2.09 -22.33
C SER A 105 -15.37 -3.24 -21.33
N SER A 106 -14.26 -3.99 -21.34
CA SER A 106 -13.97 -5.03 -20.34
C SER A 106 -13.90 -4.45 -18.92
N LEU A 107 -13.24 -3.31 -18.74
CA LEU A 107 -13.19 -2.61 -17.44
C LEU A 107 -14.57 -2.11 -16.99
N LYS A 108 -15.41 -1.62 -17.91
CA LYS A 108 -16.79 -1.22 -17.58
C LYS A 108 -17.64 -2.41 -17.16
N MET A 109 -17.56 -3.53 -17.87
CA MET A 109 -18.27 -4.75 -17.52
C MET A 109 -17.82 -5.25 -16.14
N LEU A 110 -16.52 -5.38 -15.91
CA LEU A 110 -15.97 -5.79 -14.63
C LEU A 110 -16.38 -4.84 -13.49
N GLY A 111 -16.33 -3.53 -13.75
CA GLY A 111 -16.76 -2.51 -12.79
C GLY A 111 -18.25 -2.57 -12.48
N SER A 112 -19.10 -2.82 -13.48
CA SER A 112 -20.54 -3.02 -13.29
C SER A 112 -20.80 -4.24 -12.41
N VAL A 113 -20.20 -5.37 -12.76
CA VAL A 113 -20.31 -6.62 -12.00
C VAL A 113 -19.86 -6.42 -10.55
N TYR A 114 -18.74 -5.73 -10.34
CA TYR A 114 -18.26 -5.38 -9.00
C TYR A 114 -19.27 -4.54 -8.22
N LEU A 115 -19.78 -3.46 -8.81
CA LEU A 115 -20.66 -2.51 -8.14
C LEU A 115 -22.02 -3.13 -7.75
N HIS A 116 -22.59 -4.01 -8.59
CA HIS A 116 -23.86 -4.68 -8.29
C HIS A 116 -23.72 -5.73 -7.19
N ASN A 117 -22.61 -6.47 -7.18
CA ASN A 117 -22.45 -7.60 -6.27
C ASN A 117 -21.72 -7.21 -4.97
N ARG A 118 -21.12 -6.00 -4.90
CA ARG A 118 -20.37 -5.57 -3.71
C ARG A 118 -21.32 -5.27 -2.57
N LYS A 119 -21.29 -6.15 -1.58
CA LYS A 119 -21.90 -5.91 -0.27
C LYS A 119 -21.15 -4.78 0.44
N VAL A 120 -21.90 -3.76 0.88
CA VAL A 120 -21.40 -2.62 1.64
C VAL A 120 -22.12 -2.60 2.98
N SER A 121 -21.38 -2.48 4.08
CA SER A 121 -22.00 -2.40 5.41
C SER A 121 -22.71 -1.07 5.60
N ALA A 122 -23.73 -1.02 6.48
CA ALA A 122 -24.42 0.23 6.81
C ALA A 122 -23.44 1.32 7.29
N GLN A 123 -22.41 0.93 8.04
CA GLN A 123 -21.36 1.83 8.52
C GLN A 123 -20.53 2.40 7.36
N GLU A 124 -20.10 1.56 6.41
CA GLU A 124 -19.37 2.02 5.24
C GLU A 124 -20.23 2.96 4.38
N ALA A 125 -21.51 2.65 4.19
CA ALA A 125 -22.44 3.49 3.44
C ALA A 125 -22.60 4.88 4.08
N VAL A 126 -22.77 4.95 5.40
CA VAL A 126 -22.83 6.24 6.13
C VAL A 126 -21.56 7.04 5.93
N TYR A 127 -20.38 6.42 6.10
CA TYR A 127 -19.09 7.10 5.91
C TYR A 127 -18.96 7.69 4.50
N ARG A 128 -19.41 6.96 3.47
CA ARG A 128 -19.39 7.42 2.08
C ARG A 128 -20.36 8.57 1.84
N LEU A 129 -21.60 8.46 2.35
CA LEU A 129 -22.64 9.47 2.18
C LEU A 129 -22.30 10.80 2.88
N THR A 130 -21.65 10.73 4.04
CA THR A 130 -21.24 11.92 4.81
C THR A 130 -19.89 12.48 4.38
N GLY A 131 -19.18 11.81 3.46
CA GLY A 131 -17.83 12.22 3.03
C GLY A 131 -16.76 12.04 4.10
N MET A 132 -17.00 11.18 5.11
CA MET A 132 -16.04 10.88 6.15
C MET A 132 -14.85 10.09 5.61
N HIS A 133 -13.70 10.26 6.25
CA HIS A 133 -12.49 9.54 5.87
C HIS A 133 -12.62 8.05 6.25
N LEU A 134 -12.66 7.18 5.24
CA LEU A 134 -12.67 5.70 5.43
C LEU A 134 -11.36 5.18 6.06
N LYS A 135 -10.30 5.99 6.02
CA LYS A 135 -8.99 5.66 6.56
C LYS A 135 -8.29 6.92 7.01
N GLU A 136 -7.75 6.89 8.22
CA GLU A 136 -6.78 7.85 8.70
C GLU A 136 -5.48 7.15 9.09
N CYS A 137 -4.37 7.87 8.99
CA CYS A 137 -3.06 7.37 9.38
C CYS A 137 -2.30 8.48 10.10
N SER A 138 -1.62 8.14 11.19
CA SER A 138 -0.70 9.05 11.87
C SER A 138 0.45 9.50 10.96
N ARG A 139 0.86 8.62 10.04
CA ARG A 139 1.92 8.86 9.06
C ARG A 139 1.33 8.99 7.66
N LYS A 140 1.62 10.11 6.99
CA LYS A 140 1.17 10.35 5.61
C LYS A 140 1.92 9.43 4.64
N VAL A 141 1.22 8.92 3.62
CA VAL A 141 1.83 8.23 2.49
C VAL A 141 1.83 9.16 1.29
N GLN A 142 2.99 9.35 0.65
CA GLN A 142 3.17 10.20 -0.51
C GLN A 142 3.65 9.38 -1.70
N PHE A 143 2.83 9.31 -2.75
CA PHE A 143 3.24 8.72 -4.01
C PHE A 143 4.01 9.74 -4.87
N ILE A 144 5.17 9.36 -5.39
CA ILE A 144 5.99 10.16 -6.30
C ILE A 144 5.91 9.52 -7.69
N PRO A 145 5.29 10.18 -8.68
CA PRO A 145 5.22 9.67 -10.04
C PRO A 145 6.56 9.91 -10.74
N VAL A 146 7.45 8.92 -10.68
CA VAL A 146 8.75 8.91 -11.39
C VAL A 146 8.70 8.09 -12.67
N GLY A 147 9.64 8.35 -13.56
CA GLY A 147 9.73 7.73 -14.88
C GLY A 147 9.81 8.76 -16.00
N LEU A 148 10.01 8.27 -17.23
CA LEU A 148 10.16 9.11 -18.43
C LEU A 148 8.87 9.89 -18.76
N ASN A 149 7.71 9.25 -18.60
CA ASN A 149 6.40 9.82 -18.88
C ASN A 149 5.48 9.67 -17.66
N PRO A 150 5.73 10.45 -16.59
CA PRO A 150 4.92 10.37 -15.39
C PRO A 150 3.50 10.91 -15.66
N VAL A 151 2.51 10.28 -15.04
CA VAL A 151 1.12 10.77 -15.12
C VAL A 151 1.04 12.14 -14.46
N LYS A 152 0.66 13.15 -15.23
CA LYS A 152 0.43 14.52 -14.75
C LYS A 152 -1.07 14.81 -14.69
N MET A 153 -1.44 15.61 -13.71
CA MET A 153 -2.82 16.08 -13.55
C MET A 153 -3.00 17.36 -14.35
N SER A 154 -4.06 17.46 -15.15
CA SER A 154 -4.40 18.70 -15.84
C SER A 154 -5.00 19.70 -14.86
N LEU A 155 -4.94 20.98 -15.20
CA LEU A 155 -5.74 22.01 -14.53
C LEU A 155 -7.24 21.70 -14.70
N PRO A 156 -8.11 22.18 -13.79
CA PRO A 156 -9.55 22.05 -13.97
C PRO A 156 -9.99 22.65 -15.32
N LEU A 157 -10.92 21.99 -16.01
CA LEU A 157 -11.38 22.41 -17.35
C LEU A 157 -11.79 23.89 -17.42
N ARG A 158 -12.45 24.40 -16.37
CA ARG A 158 -12.82 25.82 -16.26
C ARG A 158 -11.60 26.75 -16.29
N VAL A 159 -10.52 26.37 -15.61
CA VAL A 159 -9.27 27.15 -15.57
C VAL A 159 -8.59 27.12 -16.93
N ILE A 160 -8.59 25.96 -17.60
CA ILE A 160 -8.02 25.82 -18.94
C ILE A 160 -8.76 26.71 -19.94
N LYS A 161 -10.10 26.62 -19.99
CA LYS A 161 -10.93 27.44 -20.88
C LYS A 161 -10.68 28.93 -20.68
N ASN A 162 -10.75 29.40 -19.43
CA ASN A 162 -10.49 30.79 -19.10
C ASN A 162 -9.10 31.27 -19.54
N LYS A 163 -8.07 30.41 -19.46
CA LYS A 163 -6.71 30.76 -19.91
C LYS A 163 -6.63 30.89 -21.42
N VAL A 164 -7.23 29.95 -22.16
CA VAL A 164 -7.27 29.96 -23.62
C VAL A 164 -7.96 31.24 -24.10
N ASP A 165 -9.10 31.59 -23.49
CA ASP A 165 -9.88 32.77 -23.86
C ASP A 165 -9.15 34.11 -23.56
N GLN A 166 -8.27 34.14 -22.55
CA GLN A 166 -7.60 35.37 -22.08
C GLN A 166 -6.22 35.60 -22.68
N SER A 167 -5.47 34.55 -23.01
CA SER A 167 -4.03 34.69 -23.29
C SER A 167 -3.61 34.35 -24.71
N GLY A 168 -4.39 33.59 -25.48
CA GLY A 168 -4.02 33.16 -26.84
C GLY A 168 -2.73 32.33 -26.96
N GLU A 169 -1.94 32.22 -25.90
CA GLU A 169 -0.73 31.41 -25.77
C GLU A 169 -1.07 30.03 -25.21
N GLU A 170 -0.35 29.01 -25.70
CA GLU A 170 -0.36 27.64 -25.17
C GLU A 170 0.24 27.60 -23.75
N THR A 171 -0.49 28.12 -22.77
CA THR A 171 -0.10 28.02 -21.37
C THR A 171 -0.17 26.56 -20.94
N SER A 172 0.84 26.08 -20.19
CA SER A 172 0.88 24.71 -19.66
C SER A 172 -0.48 24.29 -19.04
N PHE A 173 -1.07 23.25 -19.63
CA PHE A 173 -2.33 22.64 -19.19
C PHE A 173 -2.18 21.83 -17.90
N TRP A 174 -0.95 21.65 -17.42
CA TRP A 174 -0.60 20.77 -16.32
C TRP A 174 -0.57 21.50 -14.98
N MET A 175 -1.02 20.83 -13.93
CA MET A 175 -0.83 21.26 -12.56
C MET A 175 0.63 21.09 -12.15
N THR A 176 1.13 22.01 -11.32
CA THR A 176 2.47 21.93 -10.73
C THR A 176 2.59 20.67 -9.85
N SER A 177 3.36 19.70 -10.33
CA SER A 177 3.60 18.42 -9.67
C SER A 177 4.58 18.54 -8.51
N LEU A 178 4.75 17.45 -7.74
CA LEU A 178 5.77 17.39 -6.69
C LEU A 178 7.19 17.49 -7.25
N VAL A 179 7.42 16.91 -8.43
CA VAL A 179 8.71 16.97 -9.12
C VAL A 179 9.00 18.40 -9.56
N ASP A 180 8.02 19.11 -10.12
CA ASP A 180 8.18 20.52 -10.51
C ASP A 180 8.51 21.38 -9.28
N ARG A 181 7.86 21.12 -8.14
CA ARG A 181 8.13 21.82 -6.87
C ARG A 181 9.53 21.52 -6.33
N TYR A 182 9.98 20.28 -6.45
CA TYR A 182 11.32 19.86 -6.06
C TYR A 182 12.40 20.54 -6.92
N LYS A 183 12.22 20.58 -8.24
CA LYS A 183 13.13 21.30 -9.15
C LYS A 183 13.18 22.80 -8.88
N ASN A 184 12.09 23.37 -8.38
CA ASN A 184 11.99 24.78 -8.00
C ASN A 184 12.20 25.02 -6.49
N ARG A 185 12.91 24.15 -5.79
CA ARG A 185 13.33 24.39 -4.40
C ARG A 185 14.37 25.52 -4.32
N PRO A 186 14.56 26.18 -3.16
CA PRO A 186 15.58 27.21 -3.02
C PRO A 186 17.01 26.68 -3.26
N ASN A 187 17.92 27.57 -3.64
CA ASN A 187 19.34 27.25 -3.86
C ASN A 187 20.12 27.51 -2.57
N THR A 188 19.80 26.77 -1.51
CA THR A 188 20.55 26.78 -0.25
C THR A 188 21.30 25.47 -0.07
N GLU A 189 22.42 25.47 0.66
CA GLU A 189 23.27 24.28 0.87
C GLU A 189 22.44 23.05 1.32
N GLU A 190 21.43 23.26 2.16
CA GLU A 190 20.52 22.20 2.60
C GLU A 190 19.71 21.56 1.46
N PHE A 191 19.18 22.36 0.53
CA PHE A 191 18.37 21.85 -0.57
C PHE A 191 19.22 21.32 -1.73
N GLU A 192 20.46 21.78 -1.87
CA GLU A 192 21.37 21.27 -2.89
C GLU A 192 21.69 19.79 -2.71
N ILE A 193 21.87 19.35 -1.46
CA ILE A 193 22.17 17.95 -1.14
C ILE A 193 20.92 17.07 -1.01
N GLN A 194 19.73 17.66 -0.98
CA GLN A 194 18.49 16.94 -0.71
C GLN A 194 17.96 16.27 -1.98
N CYS A 195 17.75 14.95 -1.93
CA CYS A 195 17.11 14.19 -3.01
C CYS A 195 15.58 14.37 -3.04
N LEU A 196 14.94 13.98 -4.15
CA LEU A 196 13.49 14.08 -4.35
C LEU A 196 12.71 13.27 -3.30
N ALA A 197 13.19 12.07 -2.96
CA ALA A 197 12.56 11.22 -1.95
C ALA A 197 12.53 11.88 -0.57
N SER A 198 13.67 12.39 -0.08
CA SER A 198 13.76 13.12 1.19
C SER A 198 12.93 14.40 1.17
N PHE A 199 12.94 15.13 0.04
CA PHE A 199 12.09 16.31 -0.13
C PHE A 199 10.61 16.01 0.08
N CYS A 200 10.09 14.98 -0.57
CA CYS A 200 8.68 14.60 -0.45
C CYS A 200 8.33 13.95 0.90
N SER A 201 9.30 13.28 1.53
CA SER A 201 9.17 12.67 2.85
C SER A 201 9.06 13.72 3.94
N GLU A 202 10.04 14.63 4.01
CA GLU A 202 10.25 15.54 5.14
C GLU A 202 9.46 16.83 5.01
N ASN A 203 9.07 17.23 3.80
CA ASN A 203 8.34 18.48 3.58
C ASN A 203 6.85 18.26 3.32
N ARG A 204 6.03 19.22 3.74
CA ARG A 204 4.61 19.30 3.39
C ARG A 204 4.34 20.55 2.58
N MET A 205 3.54 20.42 1.53
CA MET A 205 3.06 21.56 0.74
C MET A 205 1.92 22.26 1.48
N LEU A 206 1.92 23.59 1.46
CA LEU A 206 0.91 24.42 2.10
C LEU A 206 -0.05 25.00 1.07
N SER A 207 -1.33 25.03 1.42
CA SER A 207 -2.33 25.81 0.69
C SER A 207 -2.16 27.31 0.95
N LYS A 208 -2.68 28.16 0.06
CA LYS A 208 -2.64 29.63 0.24
C LYS A 208 -3.25 30.07 1.58
N SER A 209 -4.35 29.43 1.98
CA SER A 209 -5.05 29.69 3.25
C SER A 209 -4.21 29.32 4.47
N GLU A 210 -3.47 28.21 4.41
CA GLU A 210 -2.56 27.82 5.49
C GLU A 210 -1.36 28.77 5.61
N VAL A 211 -0.83 29.25 4.49
CA VAL A 211 0.29 30.21 4.48
C VAL A 211 -0.09 31.48 5.24
N SER A 212 -1.28 32.03 5.00
CA SER A 212 -1.75 33.22 5.72
C SER A 212 -1.89 33.02 7.22
N SER A 213 -2.26 31.81 7.67
CA SER A 213 -2.41 31.50 9.10
C SER A 213 -1.06 31.25 9.78
N GLN A 214 -0.12 30.60 9.07
CA GLN A 214 1.20 30.26 9.62
C GLN A 214 2.14 31.48 9.70
N LYS A 215 2.07 32.41 8.74
CA LYS A 215 2.83 33.67 8.79
C LYS A 215 2.54 34.51 10.05
N LYS A 216 1.33 34.41 10.60
CA LYS A 216 0.96 35.10 11.85
C LYS A 216 1.60 34.53 13.12
N SER A 217 2.12 33.30 13.06
CA SER A 217 2.55 32.54 14.25
C SER A 217 4.05 32.22 14.26
N SER A 218 4.71 32.08 13.10
CA SER A 218 6.18 31.98 12.98
C SER A 218 6.59 32.18 11.52
N GLU A 219 7.23 33.29 11.17
CA GLU A 219 7.64 33.58 9.77
C GLU A 219 8.73 32.61 9.25
N ASP A 220 9.63 32.13 10.12
CA ASP A 220 10.81 31.33 9.74
C ASP A 220 10.54 29.86 9.35
N LYS A 221 9.29 29.39 9.38
CA LYS A 221 8.97 27.98 9.09
C LYS A 221 8.44 27.73 7.67
N VAL A 222 8.05 28.79 6.96
CA VAL A 222 7.43 28.67 5.63
C VAL A 222 8.46 29.00 4.56
N ILE A 223 8.80 28.01 3.76
CA ILE A 223 9.77 28.16 2.66
C ILE A 223 9.00 28.42 1.36
N LYS A 224 9.31 29.53 0.70
CA LYS A 224 8.78 29.85 -0.64
C LYS A 224 9.61 29.11 -1.69
N LEU A 225 8.92 28.43 -2.62
CA LEU A 225 9.54 27.81 -3.79
C LEU A 225 9.76 28.85 -4.89
N ASN A 226 10.78 28.63 -5.71
CA ASN A 226 11.10 29.44 -6.87
C ASN A 226 10.01 29.32 -7.95
N ASN A 227 10.00 30.24 -8.92
CA ASN A 227 9.07 30.25 -10.07
C ASN A 227 7.59 30.07 -9.67
N ASP A 228 7.22 30.66 -8.52
CA ASP A 228 5.89 30.60 -7.92
C ASP A 228 5.29 29.18 -7.82
N CYS A 229 6.15 28.17 -7.62
CA CYS A 229 5.76 26.77 -7.43
C CYS A 229 5.12 26.49 -6.05
N GLY A 230 4.78 27.52 -5.28
CA GLY A 230 4.04 27.45 -4.02
C GLY A 230 4.92 27.56 -2.77
N TYR A 231 4.41 27.04 -1.66
CA TYR A 231 5.04 27.14 -0.35
C TYR A 231 5.11 25.75 0.30
N MET A 232 6.17 25.51 1.05
CA MET A 232 6.39 24.28 1.80
C MET A 232 6.82 24.55 3.24
N MET A 233 6.73 23.53 4.07
CA MET A 233 7.17 23.54 5.46
C MET A 233 7.71 22.16 5.83
N LYS A 234 8.79 22.11 6.61
CA LYS A 234 9.29 20.85 7.17
C LYS A 234 8.31 20.24 8.16
N ARG A 235 8.19 18.92 8.16
CA ARG A 235 7.42 18.15 9.12
C ARG A 235 8.16 18.12 10.45
N THR A 236 7.72 18.95 11.39
CA THR A 236 8.27 19.01 12.75
C THR A 236 7.35 18.37 13.79
N ARG A 237 6.05 18.28 13.49
CA ARG A 237 5.02 17.74 14.40
C ARG A 237 4.63 16.29 14.11
N THR A 238 5.02 15.77 12.95
CA THR A 238 4.67 14.41 12.48
C THR A 238 5.91 13.74 11.95
N GLU A 239 5.93 12.41 11.98
CA GLU A 239 6.96 11.61 11.30
C GLU A 239 7.07 11.96 9.80
N PRO A 240 8.28 11.79 9.20
CA PRO A 240 8.46 11.94 7.75
C PRO A 240 7.51 11.03 6.97
N ALA A 241 6.94 11.50 5.86
CA ALA A 241 5.98 10.72 5.10
C ALA A 241 6.58 9.43 4.52
N VAL A 242 5.78 8.36 4.45
CA VAL A 242 6.18 7.14 3.72
C VAL A 242 6.13 7.45 2.23
N VAL A 243 7.27 7.35 1.56
CA VAL A 243 7.36 7.55 0.12
C VAL A 243 7.03 6.25 -0.60
N ARG A 244 6.17 6.33 -1.61
CA ARG A 244 5.89 5.25 -2.56
C ARG A 244 6.19 5.73 -3.98
N TYR A 245 6.71 4.85 -4.82
CA TYR A 245 7.03 5.17 -6.20
C TYR A 245 6.85 3.92 -7.08
N PRO A 246 6.69 4.07 -8.41
CA PRO A 246 6.65 2.94 -9.34
C PRO A 246 7.92 2.07 -9.25
N GLY A 247 7.73 0.76 -9.13
CA GLY A 247 8.83 -0.22 -9.20
C GLY A 247 9.13 -0.60 -10.64
N PHE A 248 10.40 -0.50 -11.05
CA PHE A 248 10.87 -0.97 -12.35
C PHE A 248 11.83 -2.15 -12.15
N SER A 249 11.81 -3.10 -13.09
CA SER A 249 12.72 -4.25 -13.02
C SER A 249 14.06 -3.90 -13.65
N SER A 250 15.15 -4.06 -12.89
CA SER A 250 16.51 -3.91 -13.40
C SER A 250 16.83 -4.89 -14.54
N LYS A 251 16.20 -6.07 -14.55
CA LYS A 251 16.40 -7.10 -15.59
C LYS A 251 15.57 -6.85 -16.85
N LYS A 252 14.30 -6.42 -16.71
CA LYS A 252 13.40 -6.24 -17.86
C LYS A 252 13.55 -4.87 -18.53
N ASP A 253 13.73 -3.82 -17.73
CA ASP A 253 13.76 -2.43 -18.19
C ASP A 253 14.87 -1.64 -17.46
N PRO A 254 16.16 -1.94 -17.70
CA PRO A 254 17.28 -1.33 -16.98
C PRO A 254 17.29 0.21 -17.09
N GLU A 255 17.02 0.77 -18.28
CA GLU A 255 16.98 2.22 -18.47
C GLU A 255 15.91 2.91 -17.62
N LYS A 256 14.70 2.35 -17.56
CA LYS A 256 13.63 2.92 -16.71
C LYS A 256 13.99 2.78 -15.23
N TYR A 257 14.61 1.67 -14.86
CA TYR A 257 15.06 1.41 -13.50
C TYR A 257 16.10 2.46 -13.05
N PHE A 258 17.22 2.58 -13.76
CA PHE A 258 18.27 3.53 -13.39
C PHE A 258 17.80 4.99 -13.51
N HIS A 259 16.98 5.31 -14.51
CA HIS A 259 16.35 6.63 -14.58
C HIS A 259 15.53 6.95 -13.32
N SER A 260 14.67 6.02 -12.88
CA SER A 260 13.84 6.21 -11.69
C SER A 260 14.67 6.34 -10.41
N LEU A 261 15.75 5.58 -10.29
CA LEU A 261 16.67 5.65 -9.14
C LEU A 261 17.37 7.02 -9.08
N LEU A 262 17.93 7.46 -10.20
CA LEU A 262 18.59 8.76 -10.28
C LEU A 262 17.59 9.88 -10.00
N GLN A 263 16.39 9.82 -10.59
CA GLN A 263 15.35 10.81 -10.35
C GLN A 263 14.90 10.86 -8.87
N LEU A 264 14.88 9.75 -8.15
CA LEU A 264 14.47 9.72 -6.74
C LEU A 264 15.57 10.14 -5.77
N PHE A 265 16.78 9.64 -5.98
CA PHE A 265 17.83 9.62 -4.96
C PHE A 265 19.07 10.46 -5.32
N LEU A 266 19.20 10.92 -6.57
CA LEU A 266 20.23 11.89 -6.94
C LEU A 266 19.65 13.31 -6.82
N PRO A 267 20.30 14.22 -6.06
CA PRO A 267 19.90 15.61 -6.04
C PRO A 267 20.05 16.27 -7.41
N HIS A 268 18.98 16.86 -7.92
CA HIS A 268 18.98 17.52 -9.24
C HIS A 268 17.96 18.67 -9.28
N TYR A 269 18.24 19.68 -10.10
CA TYR A 269 17.33 20.77 -10.45
C TYR A 269 16.79 20.58 -11.87
N GLU A 270 17.57 19.98 -12.76
CA GLU A 270 17.24 19.78 -14.18
C GLU A 270 17.40 18.32 -14.61
N ASP A 271 16.59 17.89 -15.57
CA ASP A 271 16.62 16.49 -16.05
C ASP A 271 17.92 16.13 -16.77
N CYS A 272 18.60 17.11 -17.37
CA CYS A 272 19.90 16.91 -18.01
C CYS A 272 21.00 16.49 -17.02
N GLN A 273 20.82 16.77 -15.71
CA GLN A 273 21.75 16.34 -14.67
C GLN A 273 21.61 14.85 -14.34
N LEU A 274 20.47 14.24 -14.65
CA LEU A 274 20.24 12.80 -14.45
C LEU A 274 20.94 11.95 -15.50
N LYS A 275 21.24 12.52 -16.68
CA LYS A 275 22.08 11.89 -17.70
C LYS A 275 22.78 12.98 -18.51
N PRO A 276 24.00 13.38 -18.12
CA PRO A 276 24.81 14.30 -18.91
C PRO A 276 25.10 13.73 -20.29
N GLN A 277 25.27 14.59 -21.29
CA GLN A 277 25.48 14.17 -22.70
C GLN A 277 26.72 13.29 -22.92
N SER A 278 27.68 13.31 -21.99
CA SER A 278 28.86 12.46 -22.00
C SER A 278 28.57 10.98 -21.74
N PHE A 279 27.39 10.64 -21.20
CA PHE A 279 26.99 9.28 -20.87
C PHE A 279 25.89 8.79 -21.82
N SER A 280 26.02 7.54 -22.26
CA SER A 280 25.07 6.93 -23.20
C SER A 280 23.76 6.52 -22.50
N THR A 281 23.89 5.85 -21.36
CA THR A 281 22.79 5.24 -20.60
C THR A 281 22.69 5.83 -19.18
N TYR A 282 21.53 5.69 -18.55
CA TYR A 282 21.39 6.07 -17.13
C TYR A 282 22.23 5.17 -16.22
N GLU A 283 22.41 3.90 -16.61
CA GLU A 283 23.24 2.93 -15.89
C GLU A 283 24.72 3.31 -15.87
N ASP A 284 25.25 3.77 -17.01
CA ASP A 284 26.64 4.19 -17.15
C ASP A 284 26.92 5.42 -16.25
N PHE A 285 26.03 6.40 -16.27
CA PHE A 285 26.13 7.55 -15.37
C PHE A 285 26.01 7.17 -13.89
N TYR A 286 25.11 6.24 -13.55
CA TYR A 286 24.99 5.75 -12.17
C TYR A 286 26.29 5.09 -11.68
N ASN A 287 26.90 4.22 -12.49
CA ASN A 287 28.09 3.46 -12.10
C ASN A 287 29.39 4.29 -12.14
N ASN A 288 29.55 5.13 -13.16
CA ASN A 288 30.82 5.80 -13.48
C ASN A 288 30.79 7.33 -13.29
N GLY A 289 29.61 7.92 -13.10
CA GLY A 289 29.45 9.35 -12.93
C GLY A 289 29.92 9.87 -11.58
N ALA A 290 30.37 11.13 -11.57
CA ALA A 290 30.64 11.88 -10.36
C ALA A 290 30.01 13.27 -10.46
N VAL A 291 29.41 13.74 -9.37
CA VAL A 291 28.77 15.04 -9.30
C VAL A 291 29.28 15.80 -8.08
N LYS A 292 29.29 17.13 -8.18
CA LYS A 292 29.56 17.99 -7.04
C LYS A 292 28.30 18.04 -6.17
N CYS A 293 28.39 17.54 -4.95
CA CYS A 293 27.31 17.57 -3.97
C CYS A 293 27.78 18.40 -2.77
N GLY A 294 27.30 19.64 -2.67
CA GLY A 294 27.87 20.62 -1.73
C GLY A 294 29.31 20.99 -2.10
N ARG A 295 30.26 20.69 -1.21
CA ARG A 295 31.67 21.09 -1.37
C ARG A 295 32.53 20.04 -2.07
N ASP A 296 32.13 18.78 -2.05
CA ASP A 296 32.94 17.65 -2.51
C ASP A 296 32.39 17.02 -3.80
N VAL A 297 33.30 16.48 -4.62
CA VAL A 297 32.94 15.65 -5.77
C VAL A 297 32.77 14.21 -5.29
N THR A 298 31.55 13.69 -5.43
CA THR A 298 31.20 12.35 -4.95
C THR A 298 30.67 11.51 -6.11
N GLN A 299 30.96 10.21 -6.08
CA GLN A 299 30.41 9.26 -7.06
C GLN A 299 28.88 9.21 -6.97
N VAL A 300 28.22 9.20 -8.13
CA VAL A 300 26.75 9.18 -8.23
C VAL A 300 26.19 7.96 -7.50
N LYS A 301 26.80 6.79 -7.69
CA LYS A 301 26.45 5.55 -6.99
C LYS A 301 26.38 5.70 -5.48
N CYS A 302 27.42 6.28 -4.87
CA CYS A 302 27.49 6.46 -3.42
C CYS A 302 26.36 7.34 -2.89
N ILE A 303 26.05 8.44 -3.59
CA ILE A 303 24.96 9.34 -3.21
C ILE A 303 23.61 8.61 -3.30
N VAL A 304 23.35 7.95 -4.43
CA VAL A 304 22.09 7.26 -4.70
C VAL A 304 21.88 6.13 -3.70
N ASP A 305 22.88 5.29 -3.46
CA ASP A 305 22.78 4.14 -2.56
C ASP A 305 22.60 4.56 -1.11
N ALA A 306 23.32 5.60 -0.67
CA ALA A 306 23.16 6.16 0.69
C ALA A 306 21.75 6.72 0.91
N ASN A 307 21.24 7.51 -0.05
CA ASN A 307 19.89 8.04 0.02
C ASN A 307 18.83 6.92 -0.05
N ARG A 308 19.03 5.93 -0.93
CA ARG A 308 18.13 4.77 -1.08
C ARG A 308 18.04 3.95 0.20
N ALA A 309 19.16 3.74 0.90
CA ALA A 309 19.20 2.99 2.15
C ALA A 309 18.33 3.59 3.27
N LEU A 310 18.06 4.91 3.24
CA LEU A 310 17.15 5.57 4.19
C LEU A 310 15.70 5.09 4.04
N PHE A 311 15.29 4.72 2.82
CA PHE A 311 13.93 4.33 2.48
C PHE A 311 13.76 2.81 2.35
N GLU A 312 14.83 2.08 2.01
CA GLU A 312 14.81 0.62 1.76
C GLU A 312 15.55 -0.17 2.86
N LYS A 313 15.24 0.08 4.14
CA LYS A 313 15.96 -0.53 5.28
C LYS A 313 15.94 -2.08 5.31
N GLU A 314 14.90 -2.69 4.74
CA GLU A 314 14.66 -4.14 4.84
C GLU A 314 14.25 -4.76 3.49
N SER A 315 14.67 -4.16 2.37
CA SER A 315 14.30 -4.63 1.02
C SER A 315 14.68 -6.10 0.79
N TYR A 316 15.86 -6.53 1.25
CA TYR A 316 16.32 -7.92 1.13
C TYR A 316 15.39 -8.95 1.80
N LYS A 317 14.71 -8.59 2.91
CA LYS A 317 13.76 -9.48 3.58
C LYS A 317 12.50 -9.68 2.73
N ILE A 318 12.04 -8.60 2.09
CA ILE A 318 10.87 -8.63 1.20
C ILE A 318 11.19 -9.43 -0.06
N ASP A 319 12.34 -9.17 -0.68
CA ASP A 319 12.80 -9.91 -1.87
C ASP A 319 12.95 -11.40 -1.58
N ARG A 320 13.52 -11.75 -0.42
CA ARG A 320 13.62 -13.14 0.04
C ARG A 320 12.24 -13.77 0.26
N ALA A 321 11.30 -13.04 0.85
CA ALA A 321 9.94 -13.53 1.06
C ALA A 321 9.22 -13.79 -0.27
N GLN A 322 9.40 -12.91 -1.26
CA GLN A 322 8.89 -13.12 -2.62
C GLN A 322 9.51 -14.35 -3.27
N GLN A 323 10.83 -14.55 -3.16
CA GLN A 323 11.49 -15.75 -3.69
C GLN A 323 10.97 -17.04 -3.04
N LEU A 324 10.71 -17.03 -1.73
CA LEU A 324 10.12 -18.17 -1.02
C LEU A 324 8.71 -18.48 -1.51
N LEU A 325 7.91 -17.45 -1.83
CA LEU A 325 6.58 -17.61 -2.42
C LEU A 325 6.66 -18.21 -3.84
N GLU A 326 7.56 -17.71 -4.68
CA GLU A 326 7.75 -18.19 -6.05
C GLU A 326 8.29 -19.63 -6.12
N GLN A 327 9.05 -20.05 -5.11
CA GLN A 327 9.56 -21.43 -4.99
C GLN A 327 8.49 -22.45 -4.58
N GLY A 328 7.23 -22.02 -4.38
CA GLY A 328 6.14 -22.93 -4.05
C GLY A 328 6.36 -23.67 -2.73
N VAL A 329 7.05 -23.03 -1.77
CA VAL A 329 7.10 -23.56 -0.39
C VAL A 329 5.66 -23.78 0.04
N ASP A 330 5.36 -24.94 0.64
CA ASP A 330 4.02 -25.22 1.14
C ASP A 330 3.69 -24.25 2.28
N LEU A 331 2.89 -23.24 1.93
CA LEU A 331 2.58 -22.08 2.76
C LEU A 331 1.22 -22.24 3.46
N GLU A 332 0.38 -23.19 3.05
CA GLU A 332 -0.84 -23.57 3.78
C GLU A 332 -0.49 -24.03 5.20
N ASP A 333 0.61 -24.78 5.35
CA ASP A 333 1.15 -25.25 6.62
C ASP A 333 1.52 -24.11 7.60
N ALA A 334 1.87 -22.91 7.09
CA ALA A 334 2.15 -21.76 7.96
C ALA A 334 0.88 -21.07 8.48
N TRP A 335 -0.21 -21.17 7.73
CA TRP A 335 -1.52 -20.65 8.12
C TRP A 335 -2.20 -21.59 9.14
N ALA A 336 -2.13 -22.90 8.91
CA ALA A 336 -2.54 -23.92 9.86
C ALA A 336 -1.80 -23.81 11.21
N ALA A 337 -0.54 -23.34 11.19
CA ALA A 337 0.24 -23.10 12.41
C ALA A 337 -0.16 -21.83 13.17
N LEU A 338 -0.78 -20.83 12.52
CA LEU A 338 -1.19 -19.56 13.12
C LEU A 338 -2.66 -19.53 13.57
N CYS A 339 -3.51 -20.35 12.97
CA CYS A 339 -4.94 -20.37 13.30
C CYS A 339 -5.56 -21.76 13.01
N PRO A 340 -5.11 -22.82 13.71
CA PRO A 340 -5.60 -24.18 13.49
C PRO A 340 -7.12 -24.30 13.73
N GLU A 341 -7.70 -23.48 14.61
CA GLU A 341 -9.14 -23.45 14.86
C GLU A 341 -9.92 -22.86 13.68
N THR A 342 -9.46 -21.76 13.09
CA THR A 342 -10.10 -21.18 11.89
C THR A 342 -9.98 -22.11 10.68
N GLU A 343 -8.89 -22.88 10.58
CA GLU A 343 -8.77 -23.87 9.51
C GLU A 343 -9.71 -25.05 9.73
N LYS A 344 -9.85 -25.50 10.97
CA LYS A 344 -10.86 -26.49 11.34
C LYS A 344 -12.27 -26.00 11.04
N GLU A 345 -12.62 -24.77 11.41
CA GLU A 345 -13.90 -24.15 11.07
C GLU A 345 -14.09 -24.02 9.55
N ARG A 346 -13.03 -23.72 8.78
CA ARG A 346 -13.10 -23.67 7.31
C ARG A 346 -13.41 -25.06 6.75
N HIS A 347 -12.74 -26.11 7.23
CA HIS A 347 -13.03 -27.48 6.83
C HIS A 347 -14.47 -27.88 7.18
N GLU A 348 -14.92 -27.58 8.40
CA GLU A 348 -16.31 -27.80 8.83
C GLU A 348 -17.31 -27.03 7.94
N CYS A 349 -17.03 -25.76 7.60
CA CYS A 349 -17.83 -24.97 6.68
C CYS A 349 -17.87 -25.56 5.25
N ILE A 350 -16.74 -26.06 4.74
CA ILE A 350 -16.66 -26.70 3.43
C ILE A 350 -17.48 -28.00 3.40
N GLU A 351 -17.40 -28.81 4.46
CA GLU A 351 -18.20 -30.02 4.59
C GLU A 351 -19.69 -29.71 4.72
N LEU A 352 -20.06 -28.71 5.53
CA LEU A 352 -21.43 -28.20 5.62
C LEU A 352 -21.96 -27.74 4.26
N ARG A 353 -21.17 -26.99 3.49
CA ARG A 353 -21.55 -26.52 2.15
C ARG A 353 -21.70 -27.66 1.14
N LYS A 354 -20.93 -28.74 1.27
CA LYS A 354 -21.11 -29.97 0.47
C LYS A 354 -22.39 -30.72 0.87
N SER A 355 -22.75 -30.68 2.15
CA SER A 355 -23.94 -31.36 2.67
C SER A 355 -25.25 -30.59 2.41
N ASN A 356 -25.22 -29.26 2.34
CA ASN A 356 -26.39 -28.39 2.17
C ASN A 356 -26.18 -27.36 1.05
N PRO A 357 -26.44 -27.71 -0.22
CA PRO A 357 -26.43 -26.73 -1.32
C PRO A 357 -27.64 -25.79 -1.22
N ILE A 358 -27.38 -24.49 -1.11
CA ILE A 358 -28.42 -23.44 -1.13
C ILE A 358 -28.62 -23.02 -2.60
N PRO A 359 -29.87 -22.92 -3.11
CA PRO A 359 -30.14 -22.37 -4.44
C PRO A 359 -29.79 -20.88 -4.50
N ASP A 360 -29.17 -20.43 -5.59
CA ASP A 360 -28.87 -19.01 -5.83
C ASP A 360 -30.18 -18.21 -5.99
N GLU A 361 -30.42 -17.20 -5.14
CA GLU A 361 -31.49 -16.21 -5.35
C GLU A 361 -31.02 -15.19 -6.40
N ASP A 362 -31.84 -14.98 -7.43
CA ASP A 362 -31.56 -14.13 -8.58
C ASP A 362 -31.91 -12.66 -8.25
N ASP A 363 -30.94 -11.91 -7.71
CA ASP A 363 -31.05 -10.47 -7.37
C ASP A 363 -30.95 -9.52 -8.61
N SER A 364 -31.18 -10.02 -9.82
CA SER A 364 -30.86 -9.34 -11.09
C SER A 364 -31.77 -8.15 -11.47
N GLU A 365 -32.78 -7.77 -10.68
CA GLU A 365 -33.76 -6.74 -11.09
C GLU A 365 -33.49 -5.30 -10.62
N CYS A 366 -32.36 -4.98 -9.96
CA CYS A 366 -32.09 -3.61 -9.51
C CYS A 366 -31.31 -2.78 -10.55
N SER A 367 -32.04 -2.09 -11.45
CA SER A 367 -31.46 -1.27 -12.54
C SER A 367 -30.97 0.11 -12.05
N ILE A 368 -29.66 0.37 -12.11
CA ILE A 368 -29.06 1.70 -11.80
C ILE A 368 -29.01 2.56 -13.10
N PRO A 369 -29.70 3.71 -13.15
CA PRO A 369 -29.84 4.52 -14.37
C PRO A 369 -28.52 4.98 -15.02
N ASP A 370 -27.47 5.20 -14.23
CA ASP A 370 -26.19 5.76 -14.70
C ASP A 370 -25.29 4.76 -15.46
N LEU A 371 -25.64 3.47 -15.45
CA LEU A 371 -24.86 2.40 -16.10
C LEU A 371 -25.49 1.88 -17.41
N VAL A 372 -26.66 2.40 -17.80
CA VAL A 372 -27.30 2.03 -19.06
C VAL A 372 -26.63 2.76 -20.23
N VAL A 373 -26.36 2.04 -21.32
CA VAL A 373 -25.65 2.56 -22.49
C VAL A 373 -26.55 3.48 -23.32
N ASN A 374 -26.58 4.77 -22.95
CA ASN A 374 -26.85 5.97 -23.78
C ASN A 374 -28.31 6.26 -24.25
N PRO A 375 -28.67 7.51 -24.63
CA PRO A 375 -28.63 8.77 -23.85
C PRO A 375 -29.91 9.64 -24.05
N ARG A 376 -30.11 10.65 -23.20
CA ARG A 376 -31.02 11.84 -23.31
C ARG A 376 -32.09 11.90 -22.21
N THR A 377 -31.70 12.42 -21.06
CA THR A 377 -32.63 13.10 -20.15
C THR A 377 -32.01 14.45 -19.76
N PRO A 378 -32.72 15.58 -19.97
CA PRO A 378 -32.23 16.88 -19.54
C PRO A 378 -32.28 16.93 -18.01
N TYR A 379 -31.13 16.98 -17.35
CA TYR A 379 -31.07 17.14 -15.90
C TYR A 379 -31.39 18.59 -15.53
N SER A 380 -32.44 18.80 -14.74
CA SER A 380 -32.59 19.99 -13.90
C SER A 380 -31.82 19.77 -12.60
N ILE A 381 -30.78 20.57 -12.38
CA ILE A 381 -30.04 20.56 -11.12
C ILE A 381 -30.88 21.35 -10.11
N GLU A 382 -31.55 20.65 -9.18
CA GLU A 382 -32.03 21.27 -7.96
C GLU A 382 -30.87 21.37 -6.97
N THR A 383 -30.33 22.57 -6.81
CA THR A 383 -29.39 22.88 -5.73
C THR A 383 -30.16 23.07 -4.43
N ASN A 384 -30.21 22.05 -3.58
CA ASN A 384 -30.65 22.23 -2.21
C ASN A 384 -29.56 22.96 -1.41
N HIS A 385 -29.73 24.28 -1.28
CA HIS A 385 -29.02 25.12 -0.35
C HIS A 385 -29.54 24.86 1.07
N THR A 386 -28.99 23.85 1.74
CA THR A 386 -29.09 23.76 3.20
C THR A 386 -27.69 23.67 3.78
N GLY A 387 -27.12 24.84 4.03
CA GLY A 387 -25.95 24.96 4.90
C GLY A 387 -26.37 24.56 6.31
N MET A 388 -25.83 23.46 6.82
CA MET A 388 -25.88 23.22 8.26
C MET A 388 -24.93 24.20 8.94
N SER A 389 -25.48 25.00 9.84
CA SER A 389 -24.73 25.83 10.78
C SER A 389 -23.75 24.96 11.58
N ARG A 390 -22.56 25.52 11.81
CA ARG A 390 -21.50 24.95 12.66
C ARG A 390 -21.98 24.62 14.05
#